data_AF-A0A0D0HKS0-F1
#
_entry.id   AF-A0A0D0HKS0-F1
#
_cell.length_a   1.000
_cell.length_b   1.000
_cell.length_c   1.000
_cell.angle_alpha   90.00
_cell.angle_beta   90.00
_cell.angle_gamma   90.00
#
_symmetry.space_group_name_H-M   'P 1'
#
loop_
_entity.id
_entity.type
_entity.pdbx_description
1 polymer ?
#
loop_
_entity_poly.entity_id
_entity_poly.type
_entity_poly.pdbx_seq_one_letter_code
_entity_poly.pdbx_strand_id
1 'polypeptide(L)'
;MKFASKSEEIKFYVLEFLADGQEHSREEIKEYVMKRASHSDFTEGTFAGSLYDLAQRKKIESVRRGVYRINDIRNQDAHHKDYDPQKETLHDKCVAILNNTIKELRQTANEIDILDVSQEDLRLITQIKEVISSLQRHIQSFEK
;
A
#
# COMPACT_ATOMS: atom_id res chain seq x y z
N MET A 1 17.49 1.64 -10.77
CA MET A 1 16.83 2.68 -9.94
C MET A 1 17.92 3.46 -9.22
N LYS A 2 17.80 4.78 -9.03
CA LYS A 2 18.82 5.60 -8.34
C LYS A 2 18.13 6.39 -7.24
N PHE A 3 18.56 6.19 -5.99
CA PHE A 3 18.04 6.92 -4.83
C PHE A 3 18.88 8.18 -4.58
N ALA A 4 18.26 9.26 -4.12
CA ALA A 4 18.94 10.51 -3.78
C ALA A 4 19.66 10.44 -2.42
N SER A 5 19.30 9.48 -1.56
CA SER A 5 20.00 9.24 -0.29
C SER A 5 19.87 7.81 0.22
N LYS A 6 20.76 7.40 1.13
CA LYS A 6 20.66 6.11 1.86
C LYS A 6 19.34 5.97 2.61
N SER A 7 18.87 7.04 3.25
CA SER A 7 17.59 7.03 3.96
C SER A 7 16.41 6.84 3.01
N GLU A 8 16.48 7.38 1.79
CA GLU A 8 15.44 7.16 0.78
C GLU A 8 15.42 5.71 0.29
N GLU A 9 16.60 5.14 0.02
CA GLU A 9 16.75 3.73 -0.35
C GLU A 9 16.21 2.79 0.73
N ILE A 10 16.56 3.03 2.00
CA ILE A 10 16.03 2.27 3.15
C ILE A 10 14.51 2.37 3.18
N LYS A 11 13.95 3.58 3.09
CA LYS A 11 12.49 3.77 3.16
C LYS A 11 11.76 3.05 2.03
N PHE A 12 12.32 3.05 0.83
CA PHE A 12 11.76 2.32 -0.29
C PHE A 12 11.68 0.82 0.00
N TYR A 13 12.79 0.20 0.42
CA TYR A 13 12.81 -1.25 0.69
C TYR A 13 12.02 -1.65 1.94
N VAL A 14 11.89 -0.77 2.94
CA VAL A 14 10.98 -0.99 4.07
C VAL A 14 9.53 -1.07 3.58
N LEU A 15 9.10 -0.14 2.74
CA LEU A 15 7.74 -0.13 2.21
C LEU A 15 7.49 -1.31 1.25
N GLU A 16 8.49 -1.67 0.44
CA GLU A 16 8.43 -2.85 -0.42
C GLU A 16 8.25 -4.14 0.40
N PHE A 17 8.99 -4.28 1.51
CA PHE A 17 8.90 -5.46 2.37
C PHE A 17 7.56 -5.56 3.10
N LEU A 18 7.06 -4.45 3.64
CA LEU A 18 5.79 -4.39 4.36
C LEU A 18 4.56 -4.36 3.45
N ALA A 19 4.74 -4.37 2.13
CA ALA A 19 3.64 -4.34 1.16
C ALA A 19 2.76 -5.61 1.21
N ASP A 20 3.21 -6.67 1.88
CA ASP A 20 2.40 -7.87 2.16
C ASP A 20 1.29 -7.65 3.21
N GLY A 21 1.28 -6.49 3.87
CA GLY A 21 0.30 -6.12 4.88
C GLY A 21 0.45 -6.85 6.21
N GLN A 22 1.48 -7.68 6.37
CA GLN A 22 1.72 -8.45 7.59
C GLN A 22 2.57 -7.67 8.60
N GLU A 23 2.59 -8.17 9.82
CA GLU A 23 3.45 -7.66 10.87
C GLU A 23 4.85 -8.24 10.73
N HIS A 24 5.87 -7.39 10.72
CA HIS A 24 7.27 -7.80 10.66
C HIS A 24 8.07 -7.18 11.77
N SER A 25 9.03 -7.94 12.29
CA SER A 25 10.02 -7.44 13.22
C SER A 25 10.99 -6.47 12.55
N ARG A 26 11.54 -5.58 13.36
CA ARG A 26 12.58 -4.65 12.97
C ARG A 26 13.79 -5.37 12.37
N GLU A 27 14.14 -6.53 12.92
CA GLU A 27 15.23 -7.38 12.46
C GLU A 27 14.95 -7.95 11.06
N GLU A 28 13.76 -8.49 10.80
CA GLU A 28 13.35 -8.99 9.48
C GLU A 28 13.40 -7.88 8.41
N ILE A 29 12.84 -6.72 8.75
CA ILE A 29 12.86 -5.54 7.88
C ILE A 29 14.32 -5.14 7.59
N LYS A 30 15.18 -5.10 8.62
CA LYS A 30 16.58 -4.71 8.48
C LYS A 30 17.35 -5.69 7.60
N GLU A 31 17.16 -7.00 7.80
CA GLU A 31 17.78 -8.04 6.98
C GLU A 31 17.37 -7.93 5.52
N TYR A 32 16.09 -7.68 5.25
CA TYR A 32 15.59 -7.47 3.90
C TYR A 32 16.26 -6.25 3.23
N VAL A 33 16.28 -5.12 3.93
CA VAL A 33 16.93 -3.89 3.44
C VAL A 33 18.42 -4.12 3.17
N MET A 34 19.14 -4.82 4.05
CA MET A 34 20.57 -5.13 3.85
C MET A 34 20.82 -6.03 2.64
N LYS A 35 19.90 -6.94 2.31
CA LYS A 35 20.02 -7.83 1.12
C LYS A 35 19.73 -7.10 -0.19
N ARG A 36 18.91 -6.04 -0.15
CA ARG A 36 18.43 -5.31 -1.34
C ARG A 36 19.19 -4.02 -1.62
N ALA A 37 19.58 -3.30 -0.58
CA ALA A 37 20.24 -2.01 -0.71
C ALA A 37 21.59 -2.17 -1.42
N SER A 38 21.88 -1.24 -2.32
CA SER A 38 23.12 -1.20 -3.09
C SER A 38 24.34 -0.94 -2.18
N HIS A 39 24.10 -0.39 -0.99
CA HIS A 39 25.09 -0.09 0.03
C HIS A 39 24.60 -0.62 1.39
N SER A 40 25.22 -1.70 1.86
CA SER A 40 24.91 -2.33 3.16
C SER A 40 25.56 -1.61 4.36
N ASP A 41 26.17 -0.45 4.15
CA ASP A 41 26.97 0.30 5.12
C ASP A 41 26.18 1.39 5.88
N PHE A 42 24.84 1.29 5.93
CA PHE A 42 24.04 2.22 6.70
C PHE A 42 24.16 1.96 8.20
N THR A 43 24.18 3.02 8.99
CA THR A 43 24.28 2.91 10.44
C THR A 43 22.94 2.51 11.06
N GLU A 44 23.00 1.96 12.28
CA GLU A 44 21.80 1.69 13.08
C GLU A 44 20.93 2.94 13.26
N GLY A 45 21.56 4.10 13.42
CA GLY A 45 20.87 5.39 13.53
C GLY A 45 20.17 5.79 12.23
N THR A 46 20.77 5.54 11.08
CA THR A 46 20.18 5.84 9.76
C THR A 46 18.94 4.97 9.51
N PHE A 47 19.01 3.68 9.86
CA PHE A 47 17.87 2.76 9.75
C PHE A 47 16.74 3.13 10.73
N ALA A 48 17.07 3.35 12.00
CA ALA A 48 16.09 3.77 13.00
C ALA A 48 15.42 5.10 12.63
N GLY A 49 16.19 6.08 12.14
CA GLY A 49 15.67 7.35 11.66
C GLY A 49 14.74 7.21 10.45
N SER A 50 15.01 6.24 9.56
CA SER A 50 14.16 5.97 8.40
C SER A 50 12.83 5.32 8.80
N LEU A 51 12.85 4.35 9.73
CA LEU A 51 11.63 3.78 10.30
C LEU A 51 10.81 4.83 11.06
N TYR A 52 11.49 5.68 11.84
CA TYR A 52 10.85 6.77 12.56
C TYR A 52 10.18 7.77 11.61
N ASP A 53 10.85 8.19 10.54
CA ASP A 53 10.28 9.10 9.51
C ASP A 53 9.04 8.47 8.83
N LEU A 54 9.09 7.18 8.49
CA LEU A 54 7.94 6.47 7.92
C LEU A 54 6.76 6.38 8.90
N ALA A 55 7.02 6.08 10.17
CA ALA A 55 5.99 6.01 11.20
C ALA A 55 5.38 7.40 11.48
N GLN A 56 6.23 8.44 11.58
CA GLN A 56 5.81 9.82 11.77
C GLN A 56 4.92 10.30 10.61
N ARG A 57 5.23 9.90 9.37
CA ARG A 57 4.43 10.17 8.17
C ARG A 57 3.22 9.25 8.01
N LYS A 58 2.92 8.39 9.00
CA LYS A 58 1.84 7.39 8.96
C LYS A 58 1.88 6.50 7.73
N LYS A 59 3.07 6.19 7.20
CA LYS A 59 3.25 5.22 6.11
C LYS A 59 3.35 3.80 6.64
N ILE A 60 3.81 3.66 7.87
CA ILE A 60 3.83 2.42 8.65
C ILE A 60 3.30 2.73 10.05
N GLU A 61 2.96 1.71 10.81
CA GLU A 61 2.66 1.81 12.23
C GLU A 61 3.54 0.86 13.04
N SER A 62 3.82 1.23 14.29
CA SER A 62 4.44 0.32 15.26
C SER A 62 3.33 -0.38 16.04
N VAL A 63 3.08 -1.64 15.71
CA VAL A 63 2.02 -2.44 16.36
C VAL A 63 2.39 -2.77 17.80
N ARG A 64 3.66 -3.13 18.01
CA ARG A 64 4.29 -3.34 19.31
C ARG A 64 5.78 -3.00 19.22
N ARG A 65 6.48 -2.97 20.35
CA ARG A 65 7.91 -2.63 20.40
C ARG A 65 8.70 -3.50 19.40
N GLY A 66 9.31 -2.85 18.41
CA GLY A 66 10.14 -3.51 17.40
C GLY A 66 9.36 -4.25 16.31
N VAL A 67 8.03 -4.10 16.21
CA VAL A 67 7.21 -4.73 15.17
C VAL A 67 6.44 -3.65 14.42
N TYR A 68 6.47 -3.73 13.10
CA TYR A 68 5.89 -2.75 12.19
C TYR A 68 5.01 -3.40 11.14
N ARG A 69 4.03 -2.65 10.67
CA ARG A 69 3.13 -3.00 9.56
C ARG A 69 2.94 -1.78 8.66
N ILE A 70 2.67 -1.97 7.37
CA ILE A 70 2.30 -0.86 6.50
C ILE A 70 0.98 -0.24 6.96
N ASN A 71 0.95 1.08 7.04
CA ASN A 71 -0.28 1.80 7.34
C ASN A 71 -1.01 1.97 6.02
N ASP A 72 -2.13 1.26 5.86
CA ASP A 72 -2.95 1.42 4.68
C ASP A 72 -3.63 2.79 4.74
N ILE A 73 -3.03 3.80 4.12
CA ILE A 73 -3.60 5.16 4.00
C ILE A 73 -4.96 5.11 3.29
N ARG A 74 -5.31 4.00 2.62
CA ARG A 74 -6.63 3.78 2.01
C ARG A 74 -7.76 3.61 3.04
N ASN A 75 -7.45 3.39 4.32
CA ASN A 75 -8.42 3.10 5.40
C ASN A 75 -8.54 4.20 6.47
N GLN A 76 -8.04 5.42 6.26
CA GLN A 76 -8.08 6.49 7.28
C GLN A 76 -9.46 7.18 7.46
N ASP A 77 -10.53 6.67 6.86
CA ASP A 77 -11.90 7.18 7.09
C ASP A 77 -12.68 6.43 8.19
N ALA A 78 -12.05 5.49 8.91
CA ALA A 78 -12.70 4.69 9.94
C ALA A 78 -12.21 5.00 11.38
N HIS A 79 -12.23 6.27 11.79
CA HIS A 79 -12.33 6.59 13.22
C HIS A 79 -13.81 6.60 13.66
N HIS A 80 -14.44 5.42 13.66
CA HIS A 80 -15.65 5.16 14.45
C HIS A 80 -15.27 4.25 15.61
N LYS A 81 -15.73 4.61 16.82
CA LYS A 81 -15.33 4.05 18.12
C LYS A 81 -15.78 2.60 18.41
N ASP A 82 -16.08 1.79 17.39
CA ASP A 82 -16.57 0.41 17.52
C ASP A 82 -15.90 -0.56 16.52
N TYR A 83 -14.61 -0.38 16.22
CA TYR A 83 -13.87 -1.34 15.39
C TYR A 83 -13.44 -2.56 16.22
N ASP A 84 -14.20 -3.65 16.10
CA ASP A 84 -13.85 -4.98 16.59
C ASP A 84 -13.27 -5.82 15.43
N PRO A 85 -11.94 -6.05 15.37
CA PRO A 85 -11.30 -6.82 14.32
C PRO A 85 -11.76 -8.29 14.23
N GLN A 86 -12.50 -8.80 15.23
CA GLN A 86 -12.94 -10.20 15.29
C GLN A 86 -14.28 -10.46 14.60
N LYS A 87 -14.98 -9.44 14.10
CA LYS A 87 -16.26 -9.58 13.39
C LYS A 87 -16.18 -9.49 11.87
N GLU A 88 -15.03 -9.12 11.32
CA GLU A 88 -14.88 -8.91 9.88
C GLU A 88 -14.78 -10.24 9.15
N THR A 89 -15.82 -10.60 8.40
CA THR A 89 -15.88 -11.87 7.68
C THR A 89 -14.98 -11.84 6.44
N LEU A 90 -14.65 -13.02 5.89
CA LEU A 90 -13.94 -13.09 4.59
C LEU A 90 -14.68 -12.32 3.50
N HIS A 91 -16.01 -12.31 3.55
CA HIS A 91 -16.87 -11.56 2.65
C HIS A 91 -16.59 -10.06 2.76
N ASP A 92 -16.63 -9.50 3.98
CA ASP A 92 -16.38 -8.08 4.23
C ASP A 92 -14.99 -7.65 3.71
N LYS A 93 -13.96 -8.47 3.98
CA LYS A 93 -12.59 -8.23 3.49
C LYS A 93 -12.51 -8.25 1.97
N CYS A 94 -13.12 -9.24 1.33
CA CYS A 94 -13.14 -9.33 -0.13
C CYS A 94 -13.87 -8.13 -0.76
N VAL A 95 -15.04 -7.75 -0.24
CA VAL A 95 -15.80 -6.60 -0.72
C VAL A 95 -15.00 -5.30 -0.55
N ALA A 96 -14.34 -5.10 0.60
CA ALA A 96 -13.51 -3.94 0.85
C ALA A 96 -12.34 -3.83 -0.15
N ILE A 97 -11.60 -4.92 -0.38
CA ILE A 97 -10.49 -4.97 -1.34
C ILE A 97 -10.96 -4.63 -2.75
N LEU A 98 -12.06 -5.24 -3.21
CA LEU A 98 -12.59 -5.00 -4.55
C LEU A 98 -13.08 -3.56 -4.72
N ASN A 99 -13.74 -2.98 -3.72
CA ASN A 99 -14.18 -1.58 -3.75
C ASN A 99 -13.00 -0.60 -3.79
N ASN A 100 -11.96 -0.84 -2.99
CA ASN A 100 -10.74 -0.03 -3.01
C ASN A 100 -10.04 -0.12 -4.38
N THR A 101 -9.97 -1.32 -4.95
CA THR A 101 -9.41 -1.54 -6.30
C THR A 101 -10.19 -0.76 -7.37
N ILE A 102 -11.53 -0.77 -7.31
CA ILE A 102 -12.37 0.02 -8.22
C ILE A 102 -12.12 1.53 -8.06
N LYS A 103 -12.00 2.01 -6.81
CA LYS A 103 -11.73 3.42 -6.52
C LYS A 103 -10.41 3.88 -7.15
N GLU A 104 -9.34 3.12 -6.97
CA GLU A 104 -8.02 3.43 -7.53
C GLU A 104 -8.02 3.41 -9.05
N LEU A 105 -8.61 2.39 -9.67
CA LEU A 105 -8.71 2.30 -11.12
C LEU A 105 -9.48 3.49 -11.72
N ARG A 106 -10.55 3.94 -11.07
CA ARG A 106 -11.30 5.14 -11.49
C ARG A 106 -10.46 6.41 -11.38
N GLN A 107 -9.73 6.56 -10.27
CA GLN A 107 -8.89 7.73 -10.05
C GLN A 107 -7.80 7.80 -11.13
N THR A 108 -7.07 6.71 -11.36
CA THR A 108 -6.04 6.65 -12.41
C THR A 108 -6.61 6.92 -13.80
N ALA A 109 -7.78 6.38 -14.14
CA ALA A 109 -8.41 6.63 -15.43
C ALA A 109 -8.86 8.10 -15.62
N ASN A 110 -9.16 8.81 -14.54
CA ASN A 110 -9.63 10.20 -14.56
C ASN A 110 -8.49 11.23 -14.47
N GLU A 111 -7.31 10.84 -13.97
CA GLU A 111 -6.12 11.70 -13.87
C GLU A 111 -5.41 11.89 -15.21
N ILE A 112 -5.75 11.10 -16.23
CA ILE A 112 -5.20 11.23 -17.58
C ILE A 112 -5.78 12.48 -18.25
N ASP A 113 -4.90 13.41 -18.62
CA ASP A 113 -5.28 14.65 -19.29
C ASP A 113 -5.89 14.36 -20.66
N ILE A 114 -7.18 14.67 -20.80
CA ILE A 114 -8.01 14.33 -21.97
C ILE A 114 -7.51 15.08 -23.22
N LEU A 115 -6.79 16.20 -23.04
CA LEU A 115 -6.33 17.05 -24.13
C LEU A 115 -5.05 16.54 -24.82
N ASP A 116 -4.35 15.57 -24.22
CA ASP A 116 -3.10 14.98 -24.75
C ASP A 116 -3.05 13.45 -24.53
N VAL A 117 -4.19 12.78 -24.72
CA VAL A 117 -4.29 11.33 -24.49
C VAL A 117 -3.90 10.53 -25.74
N SER A 118 -3.00 9.55 -25.59
CA SER A 118 -2.63 8.68 -26.70
C SER A 118 -3.76 7.70 -27.04
N GLN A 119 -3.74 7.14 -28.26
CA GLN A 119 -4.67 6.07 -28.66
C GLN A 119 -4.50 4.80 -27.82
N GLU A 120 -3.29 4.56 -27.30
CA GLU A 120 -3.01 3.42 -26.39
C GLU A 120 -3.66 3.65 -25.02
N ASP A 121 -3.56 4.87 -24.49
CA ASP A 121 -4.19 5.23 -23.22
C ASP A 121 -5.72 5.19 -23.29
N LEU A 122 -6.33 5.59 -24.41
CA LEU A 122 -7.77 5.45 -24.63
C LEU A 122 -8.23 3.99 -24.60
N ARG A 123 -7.44 3.08 -25.18
CA ARG A 123 -7.72 1.64 -25.13
C ARG A 123 -7.59 1.11 -23.70
N LEU A 124 -6.55 1.51 -22.98
CA LEU A 124 -6.35 1.13 -21.58
C LEU A 124 -7.49 1.65 -20.69
N ILE A 125 -7.93 2.90 -20.85
CA ILE A 125 -9.10 3.45 -20.15
C ILE A 125 -10.35 2.62 -20.42
N THR A 126 -10.56 2.18 -21.66
CA THR A 126 -11.70 1.34 -22.02
C THR A 126 -11.62 -0.03 -21.32
N GLN A 127 -10.45 -0.68 -21.32
CA GLN A 127 -10.24 -1.93 -20.60
C GLN A 127 -10.43 -1.78 -19.09
N ILE A 128 -9.95 -0.67 -18.51
CA ILE A 128 -10.14 -0.36 -17.09
C ILE A 128 -11.64 -0.26 -16.75
N LYS A 129 -12.44 0.39 -17.62
CA LYS A 129 -13.90 0.47 -17.43
C LYS A 129 -14.58 -0.91 -17.47
N GLU A 130 -14.13 -1.80 -18.35
CA GLU A 130 -14.63 -3.18 -18.44
C GLU A 130 -14.30 -3.98 -17.18
N VAL A 131 -13.05 -3.88 -16.69
CA VAL A 131 -12.61 -4.53 -15.46
C VAL A 131 -13.43 -4.03 -14.26
N ILE A 132 -13.61 -2.71 -14.12
CA ILE A 132 -14.45 -2.12 -13.06
C ILE A 132 -15.87 -2.72 -13.11
N SER A 133 -16.48 -2.77 -14.30
CA SER A 133 -17.83 -3.32 -14.48
C SER A 133 -17.89 -4.82 -14.12
N SER A 134 -16.83 -5.57 -14.40
CA SER A 134 -16.73 -6.98 -14.00
C SER A 134 -16.65 -7.14 -12.49
N LEU A 135 -15.77 -6.36 -11.83
CA LEU A 135 -15.61 -6.41 -10.37
C LEU A 135 -16.92 -6.02 -9.65
N GLN A 136 -17.62 -5.00 -10.14
CA GLN A 136 -18.92 -4.61 -9.58
C GLN A 136 -19.97 -5.72 -9.66
N ARG A 137 -20.01 -6.48 -10.77
CA ARG A 137 -20.91 -7.64 -10.89
C ARG A 137 -20.56 -8.75 -9.89
N HIS A 138 -19.27 -8.99 -9.66
CA HIS A 138 -18.83 -9.97 -8.66
C HIS A 138 -19.19 -9.53 -7.24
N ILE A 139 -19.04 -8.24 -6.89
CA ILE A 139 -19.47 -7.71 -5.59
C ILE A 139 -20.98 -7.93 -5.40
N GLN A 140 -21.81 -7.57 -6.40
CA GLN A 140 -23.27 -7.80 -6.34
C GLN A 140 -23.64 -9.28 -6.20
N SER A 141 -22.82 -10.19 -6.73
CA SER A 141 -23.04 -11.63 -6.58
C SER A 141 -22.77 -12.14 -5.17
N PHE A 142 -21.96 -11.43 -4.39
CA PHE A 142 -21.69 -11.76 -2.99
C PHE A 142 -22.79 -11.25 -2.04
N GLU A 143 -23.62 -10.30 -2.47
CA GLU A 143 -24.73 -9.74 -1.69
C GLU A 143 -26.06 -10.51 -1.86
N LYS A 144 -26.08 -11.54 -2.71
CA LYS A 144 -27.24 -12.42 -2.97
C LYS A 144 -27.08 -13.75 -2.24
#